data_AF-A0A7S1H703-F1
#
_entry.id   AF-A0A7S1H703-F1
#
_cell.length_a   1.000
_cell.length_b   1.000
_cell.length_c   1.000
_cell.angle_alpha   90.00
_cell.angle_beta   90.00
_cell.angle_gamma   90.00
#
_symmetry.space_group_name_H-M   'P 1'
#
loop_
_entity.id
_entity.type
_entity.pdbx_description
1 polymer ?
#
loop_
_entity_poly.entity_id
_entity_poly.type
_entity_poly.pdbx_seq_one_letter_code
_entity_poly.pdbx_strand_id
1 'polypeptide(L)'
;FINTMKQEVVVHQLLPLKADDLATDKAGHSWDYLYEPDAPTVIDELLVRYTEALVFQAVAENMASEQSARMVAMKSATDNAGNLIKELKLVYNKSRQAAITKELSEIVGGAAAVG
;
A
#
# COMPACT_ATOMS: atom_id res chain seq x y z
N PHE A 1 0.46 -5.15 10.31
CA PHE A 1 1.05 -3.93 9.68
C PHE A 1 2.19 -3.40 10.56
N ILE A 2 3.43 -3.29 10.06
CA ILE A 2 4.58 -2.84 10.88
C ILE A 2 4.99 -1.40 10.54
N ASN A 3 5.11 -1.05 9.25
CA ASN A 3 5.47 0.29 8.78
C ASN A 3 5.08 0.46 7.30
N THR A 4 4.87 1.70 6.83
CA THR A 4 4.57 2.08 5.43
C THR A 4 5.57 1.58 4.38
N MET A 5 6.80 1.22 4.75
CA MET A 5 7.82 0.67 3.85
C MET A 5 7.98 -0.86 3.89
N LYS A 6 7.47 -1.55 4.92
CA LYS A 6 7.67 -2.99 5.10
C LYS A 6 6.36 -3.68 5.47
N GLN A 7 5.84 -4.45 4.52
CA GLN A 7 4.67 -5.31 4.68
C GLN A 7 5.13 -6.76 4.71
N GLU A 8 5.06 -7.40 5.87
CA GLU A 8 5.27 -8.85 5.99
C GLU A 8 3.92 -9.55 6.02
N VAL A 9 3.74 -10.52 5.13
CA VAL A 9 2.56 -11.37 5.10
C VAL A 9 2.71 -12.39 6.22
N VAL A 10 1.88 -12.30 7.25
CA VAL A 10 1.86 -13.24 8.37
C VAL A 10 0.60 -14.09 8.29
N VAL A 11 0.77 -15.40 8.35
CA VAL A 11 -0.34 -16.36 8.41
C VAL A 11 -0.55 -16.74 9.87
N HIS A 12 -1.60 -16.21 10.49
CA HIS A 12 -2.02 -16.60 11.83
C HIS A 12 -3.12 -17.67 11.75
N GLN A 13 -2.88 -18.81 12.38
CA GLN A 13 -3.90 -19.84 12.58
C GLN A 13 -4.86 -19.36 13.66
N LEU A 14 -6.10 -19.05 13.27
CA LEU A 14 -7.13 -18.58 14.20
C LEU A 14 -7.75 -19.75 14.99
N LEU A 15 -8.15 -20.80 14.27
CA LEU A 15 -8.71 -22.02 14.84
C LEU A 15 -8.23 -23.25 14.02
N PRO A 16 -8.06 -24.43 14.66
CA PRO A 16 -8.03 -24.64 16.12
C PRO A 16 -6.80 -23.98 16.75
N LEU A 17 -6.94 -23.48 17.98
CA LEU A 17 -5.83 -22.90 18.74
C LEU A 17 -4.72 -23.93 18.91
N LYS A 18 -3.47 -23.55 18.68
CA LYS A 18 -2.35 -24.47 18.89
C LYS A 18 -2.15 -24.68 20.39
N ALA A 19 -1.92 -25.93 20.80
CA ALA A 19 -1.65 -26.27 22.19
C ALA A 19 -0.44 -25.51 22.77
N ASP A 20 0.52 -25.13 21.91
CA ASP A 20 1.69 -24.33 22.30
C ASP A 20 1.32 -22.88 22.68
N ASP A 21 0.26 -22.30 22.12
CA ASP A 21 -0.23 -20.95 22.47
C ASP A 21 -1.05 -20.96 23.77
N LEU A 22 -1.57 -22.13 24.16
CA LEU A 22 -2.26 -22.37 25.43
C LEU A 22 -1.30 -22.77 26.56
N ALA A 23 -0.04 -23.07 26.23
CA ALA A 23 1.00 -23.49 27.16
C ALA A 23 1.73 -22.29 27.78
N THR A 24 0.99 -21.27 28.23
CA THR A 24 1.55 -20.25 29.12
C THR A 24 1.50 -20.76 30.55
N ASP A 25 2.66 -21.22 31.02
CA ASP A 25 3.04 -21.53 32.39
C ASP A 25 2.16 -22.51 33.19
N LYS A 26 2.83 -23.59 33.64
CA LYS A 26 2.46 -24.39 34.80
C LYS A 26 2.59 -23.56 36.10
N ALA A 27 1.96 -22.39 36.16
CA ALA A 27 1.75 -21.64 37.38
C ALA A 27 0.27 -21.76 37.71
N GLY A 28 -0.02 -22.63 38.69
CA GLY A 28 -1.36 -22.98 39.14
C GLY A 28 -2.13 -21.78 39.68
N HIS A 29 -2.65 -20.96 38.77
CA HIS A 29 -3.71 -20.04 39.08
C HIS A 29 -5.02 -20.71 38.64
N SER A 30 -5.61 -21.47 39.56
CA SER A 30 -7.03 -21.79 39.51
C SER A 30 -7.78 -20.46 39.61
N TRP A 31 -8.13 -19.89 38.48
CA TRP A 31 -8.91 -18.67 38.44
C TRP A 31 -10.34 -19.03 38.82
N ASP A 32 -10.71 -18.77 40.08
CA ASP A 32 -12.06 -18.99 40.61
C ASP A 32 -12.99 -17.85 40.14
N TYR A 33 -13.24 -17.80 38.83
CA TYR A 33 -14.24 -16.90 38.27
C TYR A 33 -15.63 -17.49 38.51
N LEU A 34 -16.53 -16.67 39.05
CA LEU A 34 -17.95 -16.97 39.03
C LEU A 34 -18.45 -16.75 37.62
N TYR A 35 -18.68 -17.84 36.89
CA TYR A 35 -19.27 -17.81 35.55
C TYR A 35 -20.79 -17.79 35.68
N GLU A 36 -21.43 -16.74 35.17
CA GLU A 36 -22.88 -16.68 35.02
C GLU A 36 -23.20 -16.64 33.52
N PRO A 37 -24.06 -17.53 32.97
CA PRO A 37 -24.86 -18.57 33.65
C PRO A 37 -24.10 -19.89 33.95
N ASP A 38 -23.11 -20.25 33.13
CA ASP A 38 -22.23 -21.42 33.31
C ASP A 38 -20.95 -21.25 32.48
N ALA A 39 -19.85 -21.89 32.89
CA ALA A 39 -18.55 -21.76 32.20
C ALA A 39 -18.57 -22.15 30.70
N PRO A 40 -19.21 -23.25 30.26
CA PRO A 40 -19.27 -23.58 28.83
C PRO A 40 -19.99 -22.49 28.02
N THR A 41 -21.13 -21.99 28.48
CA THR A 41 -21.87 -20.92 27.79
C THR A 41 -21.03 -19.64 27.64
N VAL A 42 -20.30 -19.25 28.69
CA VAL A 42 -19.44 -18.06 28.65
C VAL A 42 -18.28 -18.25 27.66
N ILE A 43 -17.65 -19.42 27.63
CA ILE A 43 -16.55 -19.73 26.71
C ILE A 43 -17.04 -19.73 25.25
N ASP A 44 -18.18 -20.34 24.97
CA ASP A 44 -18.72 -20.39 23.60
C ASP A 44 -19.02 -18.98 23.07
N GLU A 45 -19.63 -18.11 23.89
CA GLU A 45 -19.88 -16.72 23.48
C GLU A 45 -18.58 -15.92 23.31
N LEU A 46 -17.63 -16.10 24.23
CA LEU A 46 -16.36 -15.37 24.21
C LEU A 46 -15.49 -15.79 23.01
N LEU A 47 -15.49 -17.07 22.65
CA LEU A 47 -14.77 -17.59 21.48
C LEU A 47 -15.29 -17.00 20.17
N VAL A 48 -16.61 -16.86 20.03
CA VAL A 48 -17.21 -16.23 18.85
C VAL A 48 -16.75 -14.77 18.74
N ARG A 49 -16.91 -13.98 19.82
CA ARG A 49 -16.49 -12.57 19.85
C ARG A 49 -14.99 -12.40 19.63
N TYR A 50 -14.17 -13.30 20.18
CA TYR A 50 -12.72 -13.30 19.99
C TYR A 50 -12.35 -13.54 18.52
N THR A 51 -13.01 -14.51 17.88
CA THR A 51 -12.80 -14.81 16.46
C THR A 51 -13.22 -13.63 15.58
N GLU A 52 -14.38 -13.02 15.87
CA GLU A 52 -14.85 -11.81 15.19
C GLU A 52 -13.85 -10.66 15.32
N ALA A 53 -13.31 -10.44 16.52
CA ALA A 53 -12.32 -9.40 16.78
C ALA A 53 -11.02 -9.63 15.99
N LEU A 54 -10.53 -10.87 15.92
CA LEU A 54 -9.33 -11.21 15.15
C LEU A 54 -9.52 -11.00 13.65
N VAL A 55 -10.68 -11.40 13.11
CA VAL A 55 -11.00 -11.17 11.70
C VAL A 55 -11.12 -9.67 11.42
N PHE A 56 -11.79 -8.92 12.29
CA PHE A 56 -11.90 -7.47 12.16
C PHE A 56 -10.53 -6.78 12.17
N GLN A 57 -9.64 -7.17 13.09
CA GLN A 57 -8.28 -6.66 13.14
C GLN A 57 -7.51 -6.98 11.84
N ALA A 58 -7.59 -8.22 11.35
CA ALA A 58 -6.91 -8.62 10.12
C ALA A 58 -7.38 -7.81 8.90
N VAL A 59 -8.69 -7.55 8.79
CA VAL A 59 -9.26 -6.72 7.72
C VAL A 59 -8.79 -5.27 7.85
N ALA A 60 -8.83 -4.71 9.06
CA ALA A 60 -8.37 -3.33 9.32
C ALA A 60 -6.88 -3.15 8.98
N GLU A 61 -6.04 -4.10 9.35
CA GLU A 61 -4.60 -4.09 9.01
C GLU A 61 -4.35 -4.24 7.50
N ASN A 62 -5.17 -5.05 6.81
CA ASN A 62 -5.10 -5.19 5.36
C ASN A 62 -5.45 -3.87 4.66
N MET A 63 -6.55 -3.21 5.06
CA MET A 63 -6.93 -1.90 4.52
C MET A 63 -5.83 -0.85 4.73
N ALA A 64 -5.24 -0.79 5.92
CA ALA A 64 -4.14 0.15 6.20
C ALA A 64 -2.89 -0.14 5.33
N SER A 65 -2.59 -1.42 5.13
CA SER A 65 -1.49 -1.86 4.26
C SER A 65 -1.77 -1.53 2.80
N GLU A 66 -2.98 -1.76 2.31
CA GLU A 66 -3.40 -1.43 0.95
C GLU A 66 -3.25 0.07 0.67
N GLN A 67 -3.76 0.93 1.56
CA GLN A 67 -3.64 2.37 1.39
C GLN A 67 -2.19 2.85 1.40
N SER A 68 -1.34 2.28 2.26
CA SER A 68 0.09 2.59 2.28
C SER A 68 0.78 2.18 0.97
N ALA A 69 0.52 0.95 0.49
CA ALA A 69 1.08 0.46 -0.78
C ALA A 69 0.59 1.31 -1.97
N ARG A 70 -0.69 1.66 -2.00
CA ARG A 70 -1.27 2.54 -3.02
C ARG A 70 -0.62 3.91 -3.03
N MET A 71 -0.38 4.50 -1.85
CA MET A 71 0.27 5.79 -1.73
C MET A 71 1.69 5.77 -2.30
N VAL A 72 2.47 4.73 -1.99
CA VAL A 72 3.83 4.56 -2.53
C VAL A 72 3.81 4.35 -4.04
N ALA A 73 2.92 3.50 -4.56
CA ALA A 73 2.78 3.26 -5.99
C ALA A 73 2.40 4.54 -6.76
N MET A 74 1.46 5.32 -6.23
CA MET A 74 1.03 6.60 -6.84
C MET A 74 2.12 7.67 -6.79
N LYS A 75 2.92 7.70 -5.71
CA LYS A 75 4.09 8.58 -5.64
C LYS A 75 5.10 8.24 -6.75
N SER A 76 5.45 6.97 -6.90
CA SER A 76 6.33 6.53 -8.00
C SER A 76 5.76 6.83 -9.39
N ALA A 77 4.45 6.65 -9.59
CA ALA A 77 3.79 7.02 -10.85
C ALA A 77 3.89 8.53 -11.13
N THR A 78 3.71 9.37 -10.10
CA THR A 78 3.81 10.83 -10.21
C THR A 78 5.24 11.27 -10.54
N ASP A 79 6.23 10.69 -9.88
CA ASP A 79 7.65 10.97 -10.15
C ASP A 79 8.04 10.58 -11.58
N ASN A 80 7.58 9.42 -12.06
CA ASN A 80 7.80 8.95 -13.43
C ASN A 80 7.12 9.86 -14.46
N ALA A 81 5.86 10.27 -14.23
CA ALA A 81 5.16 11.21 -15.09
C ALA A 81 5.89 12.56 -15.13
N GLY A 82 6.40 13.05 -14.00
CA GLY A 82 7.19 14.27 -13.92
C GLY A 82 8.48 14.21 -14.76
N ASN A 83 9.16 13.07 -14.75
CA ASN A 83 10.35 12.85 -15.59
C ASN A 83 10.00 12.84 -17.08
N LEU A 84 8.94 12.13 -17.47
CA LEU A 84 8.48 12.09 -18.85
C LEU A 84 8.07 13.48 -19.37
N ILE A 85 7.39 14.28 -18.55
CA ILE A 85 7.03 15.67 -18.90
C ILE A 85 8.28 16.50 -19.15
N LYS A 86 9.33 16.36 -18.34
CA LYS A 86 10.61 17.09 -18.53
C LYS A 86 11.26 16.72 -19.85
N GLU A 87 11.31 15.42 -20.17
CA GLU A 87 11.88 14.93 -21.42
C GLU A 87 11.10 15.46 -22.63
N LEU A 88 9.77 15.33 -22.61
CA LEU A 88 8.91 15.82 -23.68
C LEU A 88 9.02 17.34 -23.87
N LYS A 89 9.16 18.11 -22.79
CA LYS A 89 9.42 19.57 -22.87
C LYS A 89 10.75 19.89 -23.54
N LEU A 90 11.78 19.09 -23.29
CA LEU A 90 13.10 19.27 -23.90
C LEU A 90 13.03 18.99 -25.41
N VAL A 91 12.36 17.90 -25.80
CA VAL A 91 12.09 17.58 -27.21
C VAL A 91 11.28 18.68 -27.87
N TYR A 92 10.20 19.14 -27.24
CA TYR A 92 9.37 20.23 -27.76
C TYR A 92 10.19 21.50 -28.04
N ASN A 93 11.02 21.93 -27.10
CA ASN A 93 11.84 23.12 -27.27
C ASN A 93 12.88 22.97 -28.39
N LYS A 94 13.51 21.79 -28.52
CA LYS A 94 14.43 21.48 -29.62
C LYS A 94 13.70 21.52 -30.97
N SER A 95 12.56 20.86 -31.09
CA SER A 95 11.76 20.85 -32.32
C SER A 95 11.27 22.25 -32.68
N ARG A 96 10.88 23.06 -31.69
CA ARG A 96 10.49 24.46 -31.90
C ARG A 96 11.64 25.29 -32.46
N GLN A 97 12.84 25.17 -31.87
CA GLN A 97 14.03 25.88 -32.37
C GLN A 97 14.38 25.44 -33.79
N ALA A 98 14.38 24.13 -34.07
CA ALA A 98 14.64 23.60 -35.40
C ALA A 98 13.64 24.12 -36.45
N ALA A 99 12.35 24.24 -36.09
CA ALA A 99 11.33 24.81 -36.96
C ALA A 99 11.61 26.30 -37.27
N ILE A 100 11.92 27.11 -36.25
CA ILE A 100 12.28 28.53 -36.45
C ILE A 100 13.50 28.67 -37.35
N THR A 101 14.55 27.87 -37.13
CA THR A 101 15.76 27.89 -37.97
C THR A 101 15.45 27.48 -39.40
N LYS A 102 14.58 26.49 -39.60
CA LYS A 102 14.15 26.05 -40.92
C LYS A 102 13.39 27.16 -41.65
N GLU A 103 12.39 27.76 -41.02
CA GLU A 103 11.63 28.89 -41.59
C GLU A 103 12.55 30.06 -41.97
N LEU A 104 13.48 30.44 -41.08
CA LEU A 104 14.45 31.50 -41.37
C LEU A 104 15.36 31.16 -42.56
N SER A 105 15.82 29.90 -42.65
CA SER A 105 16.66 29.44 -43.76
C SER A 105 15.91 29.47 -45.10
N GLU A 106 14.62 29.12 -45.09
CA GLU A 106 13.74 29.19 -46.27
C GLU A 106 13.49 30.64 -46.70
N ILE A 107 13.25 31.55 -45.76
CA ILE A 107 13.08 32.99 -46.05
C ILE A 107 14.34 33.58 -46.69
N VAL A 108 15.52 33.32 -46.12
CA VAL A 108 16.79 33.84 -46.63
C VAL A 108 17.13 33.23 -47.99
N GLY A 109 16.95 31.92 -48.15
CA GLY A 109 17.16 31.24 -49.43
C GLY A 109 16.22 31.73 -50.53
N GLY A 110 14.95 31.96 -50.20
CA GLY A 110 13.96 32.51 -51.13
C GLY A 110 14.27 33.96 -51.53
N ALA A 111 14.68 34.80 -50.58
CA ALA A 111 15.09 36.17 -50.86
C ALA A 111 16.34 36.25 -51.76
N ALA A 112 17.30 35.35 -51.56
CA ALA A 112 18.51 35.27 -52.38
C ALA A 112 18.27 34.73 -53.80
N ALA A 113 17.15 34.05 -54.05
CA ALA A 113 16.80 33.51 -55.37
C ALA A 113 16.08 34.53 -56.28
N VAL A 114 15.61 35.66 -55.73
CA VAL A 114 14.84 36.70 -56.44
C VAL A 114 15.66 37.98 -56.69
N GLY A 115 16.86 38.08 -56.10
CA GLY A 115 17.85 39.15 -56.37
C GLY A 115 18.91 38.70 -57.36
#